data_AF-A0A1A8K0L3-F1
#
_entry.id   AF-A0A1A8K0L3-F1
#
_cell.length_a   1.000
_cell.length_b   1.000
_cell.length_c   1.000
_cell.angle_alpha   90.00
_cell.angle_beta   90.00
_cell.angle_gamma   90.00
#
_symmetry.space_group_name_H-M   'P 1'
#
loop_
_entity.id
_entity.type
_entity.pdbx_description
1 polymer ?
#
loop_
_entity_poly.entity_id
_entity_poly.type
_entity_poly.pdbx_seq_one_letter_code
_entity_poly.pdbx_strand_id
1 'polypeptide(L)'
;MWRSLTLLVAIACSLGTKVSQSQDVEPSAAAEKPEEMQENFSDLSVLLGDARRQILASQFECYLRMINDPPRTDEGPYCNRTWDGWLCWGDSAPGSHHQYCPSYYADFDPEEKVVKVCNPD
;
A
#
# COMPACT_ATOMS: atom_id res chain seq x y z
N MET A 1 -39.54 21.09 -10.26
CA MET A 1 -38.14 20.61 -10.36
C MET A 1 -37.69 19.80 -9.14
N TRP A 2 -38.15 20.09 -7.91
CA TRP A 2 -37.78 19.34 -6.68
C TRP A 2 -38.16 17.84 -6.71
N ARG A 3 -39.33 17.48 -7.25
CA ARG A 3 -39.82 16.07 -7.26
C ARG A 3 -38.95 15.11 -8.07
N SER A 4 -38.21 15.62 -9.06
CA SER A 4 -37.28 14.80 -9.86
C SER A 4 -35.98 14.53 -9.10
N LEU A 5 -35.53 15.47 -8.28
CA LEU A 5 -34.31 15.36 -7.47
C LEU A 5 -34.49 14.31 -6.36
N THR A 6 -35.67 14.26 -5.74
CA THR A 6 -36.01 13.26 -4.71
C THR A 6 -36.09 11.84 -5.28
N LEU A 7 -36.54 11.70 -6.53
CA LEU A 7 -36.59 10.40 -7.22
C LEU A 7 -35.19 9.87 -7.53
N LEU A 8 -34.26 10.75 -7.95
CA LEU A 8 -32.86 10.36 -8.22
C LEU A 8 -32.09 9.96 -6.95
N VAL A 9 -32.30 10.67 -5.84
CA VAL A 9 -31.66 10.33 -4.56
C VAL A 9 -32.19 8.99 -4.02
N ALA A 10 -33.49 8.71 -4.16
CA ALA A 10 -34.07 7.44 -3.75
C ALA A 10 -33.56 6.24 -4.59
N ILE A 11 -33.34 6.44 -5.89
CA ILE A 11 -32.75 5.42 -6.78
C ILE A 11 -31.28 5.16 -6.43
N ALA A 12 -30.51 6.19 -6.07
CA ALA A 12 -29.13 6.02 -5.61
C ALA A 12 -29.06 5.25 -4.26
N CYS A 13 -30.02 5.44 -3.36
CA CYS A 13 -30.09 4.69 -2.10
C CYS A 13 -30.55 3.23 -2.27
N SER A 14 -31.37 2.93 -3.30
CA SER A 14 -31.84 1.56 -3.55
C SER A 14 -30.86 0.71 -4.37
N LEU A 15 -30.00 1.35 -5.17
CA LEU A 15 -28.85 0.74 -5.85
C LEU A 15 -27.67 0.53 -4.89
N GLY A 16 -27.96 0.23 -3.62
CA GLY A 16 -26.99 -0.05 -2.57
C GLY A 16 -25.88 -0.92 -3.12
N THR A 17 -24.74 -0.30 -3.37
CA THR A 17 -23.50 -0.99 -3.64
C THR A 17 -23.21 -1.75 -2.36
N LYS A 18 -23.47 -3.05 -2.39
CA LYS A 18 -22.89 -3.98 -1.42
C LYS A 18 -21.38 -3.77 -1.53
N VAL A 19 -20.83 -2.98 -0.63
CA VAL A 19 -19.42 -3.06 -0.28
C VAL A 19 -19.17 -4.52 0.04
N SER A 20 -18.34 -5.16 -0.78
CA SER A 20 -17.92 -6.54 -0.59
C SER A 20 -17.18 -6.60 0.74
N GLN A 21 -17.87 -7.10 1.77
CA GLN A 21 -17.27 -7.36 3.06
C GLN A 21 -16.47 -8.66 2.89
N SER A 22 -15.14 -8.59 3.04
CA SER A 22 -14.29 -9.77 3.07
C SER A 22 -14.75 -10.66 4.23
N GLN A 23 -15.20 -11.88 3.91
CA GLN A 23 -15.49 -12.89 4.92
C GLN A 23 -14.16 -13.45 5.42
N ASP A 24 -13.82 -13.13 6.66
CA ASP A 24 -12.78 -13.85 7.39
C ASP A 24 -13.28 -15.28 7.62
N VAL A 25 -12.53 -16.24 7.10
CA VAL A 25 -12.79 -17.68 7.28
C VAL A 25 -12.45 -18.03 8.72
N GLU A 26 -13.46 -18.45 9.49
CA GLU A 26 -13.26 -19.09 10.80
C GLU A 26 -12.48 -20.41 10.63
N PRO A 27 -11.35 -20.59 11.34
CA PRO A 27 -10.72 -21.90 11.45
C PRO A 27 -11.52 -22.78 12.41
N SER A 28 -12.13 -23.83 11.85
CA SER A 28 -12.81 -24.89 12.58
C SER A 28 -11.89 -25.54 13.61
N ALA A 29 -12.39 -25.63 14.84
CA ALA A 29 -11.73 -26.24 15.98
C ALA A 29 -11.44 -27.74 15.79
N ALA A 30 -10.19 -28.14 16.01
CA ALA A 30 -9.84 -29.48 16.45
C ALA A 30 -8.88 -29.33 17.64
N ALA A 31 -9.33 -29.80 18.80
CA ALA A 31 -8.64 -29.65 20.07
C ALA A 31 -7.56 -30.71 20.24
N GLU A 32 -6.30 -30.28 20.43
CA GLU A 32 -5.29 -31.00 21.23
C GLU A 32 -4.45 -29.96 22.00
N LYS A 33 -4.29 -30.17 23.31
CA LYS A 33 -3.46 -29.36 24.25
C LYS A 33 -2.15 -30.13 24.45
N PRO A 34 -0.94 -29.51 24.42
CA PRO A 34 -0.44 -28.82 25.62
C PRO A 34 0.52 -27.62 25.44
N GLU A 35 0.57 -26.88 26.55
CA GLU A 35 1.62 -25.98 27.04
C GLU A 35 1.68 -24.52 26.54
N GLU A 36 2.04 -23.70 27.52
CA GLU A 36 1.76 -22.29 27.70
C GLU A 36 2.82 -21.44 27.00
N MET A 37 2.42 -20.75 25.93
CA MET A 37 3.08 -19.53 25.46
C MET A 37 2.02 -18.67 24.77
N GLN A 38 1.10 -18.15 25.57
CA GLN A 38 0.03 -17.25 25.14
C GLN A 38 0.45 -15.79 25.31
N GLU A 39 1.63 -15.45 24.82
CA GLU A 39 2.00 -14.06 24.55
C GLU A 39 2.41 -13.98 23.07
N ASN A 40 1.90 -12.98 22.36
CA ASN A 40 2.43 -12.49 21.06
C ASN A 40 1.81 -12.96 19.72
N PHE A 41 0.70 -13.73 19.67
CA PHE A 41 0.05 -14.03 18.37
C PHE A 41 -0.88 -12.91 17.88
N SER A 42 -1.61 -12.27 18.79
CA SER A 42 -2.50 -11.14 18.46
C SER A 42 -1.72 -9.90 18.04
N ASP A 43 -0.56 -9.66 18.66
CA ASP A 43 0.28 -8.49 18.37
C ASP A 43 0.95 -8.60 17.00
N LEU A 44 1.40 -9.82 16.64
CA LEU A 44 1.94 -10.09 15.31
C LEU A 44 0.88 -9.93 14.21
N SER A 45 -0.37 -10.33 14.47
CA SER A 45 -1.48 -10.13 13.53
C SER A 45 -1.83 -8.65 13.33
N VAL A 46 -1.82 -7.86 14.41
CA VAL A 46 -2.02 -6.40 14.35
C VAL A 46 -0.86 -5.73 13.60
N LEU A 47 0.38 -6.10 13.89
CA LEU A 47 1.58 -5.57 13.23
C LEU A 47 1.60 -5.89 11.73
N LEU A 48 1.31 -7.14 11.34
CA LEU A 48 1.14 -7.50 9.92
C LEU A 48 -0.04 -6.77 9.28
N GLY A 49 -1.12 -6.55 10.03
CA GLY A 49 -2.27 -5.76 9.61
C GLY A 49 -1.90 -4.31 9.30
N ASP A 50 -1.06 -3.70 10.13
CA ASP A 50 -0.60 -2.32 9.98
C ASP A 50 0.43 -2.18 8.84
N ALA A 51 1.37 -3.12 8.73
CA ALA A 51 2.32 -3.17 7.61
C ALA A 51 1.58 -3.20 6.26
N ARG A 52 0.58 -4.09 6.13
CA ARG A 52 -0.22 -4.20 4.91
C ARG A 52 -0.96 -2.91 4.58
N ARG A 53 -1.57 -2.25 5.56
CA ARG A 53 -2.27 -0.97 5.35
C ARG A 53 -1.31 0.11 4.87
N GLN A 54 -0.15 0.23 5.52
CA GLN A 54 0.86 1.23 5.15
C GLN A 54 1.40 0.99 3.73
N ILE A 55 1.74 -0.25 3.38
CA ILE A 55 2.23 -0.61 2.04
C ILE A 55 1.19 -0.27 0.97
N LEU A 56 -0.10 -0.60 1.21
CA LEU A 56 -1.17 -0.28 0.26
C LEU A 56 -1.41 1.23 0.14
N ALA A 57 -1.29 1.99 1.23
CA ALA A 57 -1.37 3.44 1.21
C ALA A 57 -0.23 4.05 0.38
N SER A 58 1.02 3.64 0.64
CA SER A 58 2.19 4.11 -0.10
C SER A 58 2.16 3.70 -1.58
N GLN A 59 1.65 2.51 -1.89
CA GLN A 59 1.41 2.08 -3.27
C GLN A 59 0.44 3.01 -3.98
N PHE A 60 -0.72 3.28 -3.36
CA PHE A 60 -1.74 4.16 -3.92
C PHE A 60 -1.19 5.57 -4.17
N GLU A 61 -0.51 6.14 -3.17
CA GLU A 61 0.15 7.45 -3.29
C GLU A 61 1.19 7.46 -4.40
N CYS A 62 1.98 6.40 -4.55
CA CYS A 62 2.96 6.29 -5.62
C CYS A 62 2.30 6.30 -7.00
N TYR A 63 1.24 5.52 -7.20
CA TYR A 63 0.50 5.51 -8.48
C TYR A 63 -0.12 6.86 -8.78
N LEU A 64 -0.73 7.52 -7.78
CA LEU A 64 -1.22 8.88 -7.95
C LEU A 64 -0.12 9.83 -8.38
N ARG A 65 1.05 9.77 -7.75
CA ARG A 65 2.21 10.58 -8.13
C ARG A 65 2.65 10.30 -9.57
N MET A 66 2.78 9.02 -9.95
CA MET A 66 3.20 8.66 -11.31
C MET A 66 2.25 9.17 -12.39
N ILE A 67 0.94 9.20 -12.12
CA ILE A 67 -0.09 9.71 -13.03
C ILE A 67 -0.09 11.24 -13.12
N ASN A 68 0.12 11.93 -11.99
CA ASN A 68 -0.02 13.38 -11.90
C ASN A 68 1.27 14.15 -12.20
N ASP A 69 2.44 13.57 -11.90
CA ASP A 69 3.72 14.22 -12.15
C ASP A 69 3.94 14.38 -13.66
N PRO A 70 4.41 15.55 -14.15
CA PRO A 70 4.60 15.77 -15.58
C PRO A 70 5.64 14.80 -16.16
N PRO A 71 5.60 14.53 -17.49
CA PRO A 71 6.66 13.77 -18.14
C PRO A 71 8.03 14.43 -17.93
N ARG A 72 9.07 13.62 -17.76
CA ARG A 72 10.46 14.10 -17.67
C ARG A 72 10.83 14.87 -18.94
N THR A 73 11.47 16.03 -18.77
CA THR A 73 11.90 16.91 -19.88
C THR A 73 13.40 16.91 -20.12
N ASP A 74 14.18 16.35 -19.19
CA ASP A 74 15.63 16.33 -19.29
C ASP A 74 16.11 15.40 -20.41
N GLU A 75 17.15 15.81 -21.12
CA GLU A 75 17.80 14.98 -22.13
C GLU A 75 18.70 13.91 -21.50
N GLY A 76 18.91 12.81 -22.22
CA GLY A 76 19.80 11.71 -21.82
C GLY A 76 19.06 10.45 -21.32
N PRO A 77 19.81 9.36 -21.07
CA PRO A 77 19.25 8.12 -20.52
C PRO A 77 18.69 8.36 -19.12
N TYR A 78 17.62 7.62 -18.77
CA TYR A 78 17.01 7.67 -17.45
C TYR A 78 16.26 6.37 -17.16
N CYS A 79 16.05 6.09 -15.88
CA CYS A 79 15.14 5.06 -15.41
C CYS A 79 13.78 5.68 -15.12
N ASN A 80 12.72 5.06 -15.65
CA ASN A 80 11.35 5.49 -15.42
C ASN A 80 10.98 5.41 -13.92
N ARG A 81 10.09 6.31 -13.51
CA ARG A 81 9.38 6.23 -12.24
C ARG A 81 8.71 4.87 -12.05
N THR A 82 8.73 4.34 -10.84
CA THR A 82 8.24 2.99 -10.56
C THR A 82 7.84 2.80 -9.10
N TRP A 83 6.94 1.85 -8.88
CA TRP A 83 6.68 1.23 -7.59
C TRP A 83 7.42 -0.09 -7.51
N ASP A 84 8.34 -0.24 -6.56
CA ASP A 84 9.16 -1.46 -6.44
C ASP A 84 8.55 -2.54 -5.53
N GLY A 85 7.35 -2.30 -5.01
CA GLY A 85 6.67 -3.14 -4.02
C GLY A 85 6.61 -2.51 -2.63
N TRP A 86 7.48 -1.53 -2.34
CA TRP A 86 7.66 -0.94 -1.00
C TRP A 86 7.85 0.57 -1.04
N LEU A 87 8.62 1.10 -1.98
CA LEU A 87 8.93 2.52 -2.10
C LEU A 87 8.62 3.04 -3.50
N CYS A 88 8.26 4.32 -3.55
CA CYS A 88 8.01 5.02 -4.80
C CYS A 88 9.31 5.66 -5.31
N TRP A 89 9.69 5.37 -6.54
CA TRP A 89 10.87 5.94 -7.18
C TRP A 89 10.44 6.84 -8.33
N GLY A 90 10.98 8.06 -8.39
CA GLY A 90 10.75 8.98 -9.51
C GLY A 90 11.64 8.67 -10.71
N ASP A 91 11.44 9.43 -11.80
CA ASP A 91 12.36 9.37 -12.93
C ASP A 91 13.75 9.81 -12.48
N SER A 92 14.77 9.06 -12.87
CA SER A 92 16.13 9.26 -12.35
C SER A 92 17.19 9.08 -13.42
N ALA A 93 18.20 9.95 -13.40
CA ALA A 93 19.39 9.79 -14.24
C ALA A 93 20.23 8.58 -13.77
N PRO A 94 21.10 8.01 -14.63
CA PRO A 94 22.00 6.92 -14.24
C PRO A 94 22.81 7.26 -12.98
N GLY A 95 22.90 6.31 -12.07
CA GLY A 95 23.53 6.49 -10.77
C GLY A 95 22.79 5.78 -9.63
N SER A 96 23.26 6.02 -8.40
CA SER A 96 22.66 5.50 -7.18
C SER A 96 21.74 6.54 -6.55
N HIS A 97 20.50 6.15 -6.27
CA HIS A 97 19.49 6.99 -5.65
C HIS A 97 19.09 6.38 -4.31
N HIS A 98 18.87 7.24 -3.31
CA HIS A 98 18.68 6.81 -1.92
C HIS A 98 17.39 7.38 -1.34
N GLN A 99 16.69 6.58 -0.54
CA GLN A 99 15.57 6.99 0.30
C GLN A 99 15.73 6.34 1.68
N TYR A 100 15.04 6.87 2.69
CA TYR A 100 15.01 6.23 4.00
C TYR A 100 14.20 4.93 3.95
N CYS A 101 14.54 3.99 4.83
CA CYS A 101 13.77 2.77 5.02
C CYS A 101 12.34 3.11 5.51
N PRO A 102 11.29 2.44 5.00
CA PRO A 102 9.95 2.64 5.51
C PRO A 102 9.79 1.98 6.89
N SER A 103 8.87 2.49 7.71
CA SER A 103 8.55 1.93 9.03
C SER A 103 7.47 0.84 8.97
N TYR A 104 7.42 0.05 7.90
CA TYR A 104 6.36 -0.96 7.73
C TYR A 104 6.48 -2.11 8.72
N TYR A 105 7.71 -2.45 9.12
CA TYR A 105 8.02 -3.52 10.04
C TYR A 105 8.86 -2.98 11.21
N ALA A 106 8.72 -3.59 12.38
CA ALA A 106 9.38 -3.12 13.60
C ALA A 106 10.91 -3.30 13.59
N ASP A 107 11.42 -4.19 12.75
CA ASP A 107 12.84 -4.46 12.54
C ASP A 107 13.48 -3.55 11.48
N PHE A 108 12.72 -2.66 10.85
CA PHE A 108 13.24 -1.67 9.91
C PHE A 108 13.61 -0.40 10.67
N ASP A 109 14.88 -0.02 10.64
CA ASP A 109 15.33 1.27 11.16
C ASP A 109 15.05 2.38 10.12
N PRO A 110 14.13 3.33 10.39
CA PRO A 110 13.80 4.41 9.46
C PRO A 110 14.94 5.43 9.27
N GLU A 111 15.99 5.40 10.09
CA GLU A 111 17.18 6.23 9.92
C GLU A 111 18.17 5.66 8.87
N GLU A 112 18.03 4.37 8.55
CA GLU A 112 18.80 3.69 7.51
C GLU A 112 18.28 3.98 6.10
N LYS A 113 19.08 3.63 5.08
CA LYS A 113 18.80 3.97 3.67
C LYS A 113 18.67 2.77 2.75
N VAL A 114 17.65 2.82 1.90
CA VAL A 114 17.50 1.94 0.72
C VAL A 114 18.15 2.60 -0.49
N VAL A 115 18.85 1.80 -1.30
CA VAL A 115 19.52 2.26 -2.52
C VAL A 115 18.89 1.60 -3.74
N LYS A 116 18.54 2.40 -4.75
CA LYS A 116 18.16 1.91 -6.07
C LYS A 116 19.13 2.44 -7.12
N VAL A 117 19.67 1.53 -7.92
CA VAL A 117 20.63 1.87 -8.97
C VAL A 117 19.90 1.97 -10.30
N CYS A 118 20.08 3.11 -10.99
CA CYS A 118 19.73 3.28 -12.38
C CYS A 118 20.99 3.05 -13.23
N ASN A 119 20.99 1.99 -14.04
CA ASN A 119 22.10 1.71 -14.94
C ASN A 119 22.10 2.67 -16.14
N PRO A 120 23.26 2.96 -16.75
CA PRO A 120 23.37 3.85 -17.90
C PRO A 120 22.91 3.24 -19.24
N ASP A 121 22.56 1.95 -19.23
CA ASP A 121 22.30 1.11 -20.42
C ASP A 121 20.86 1.22 -20.95
#